data_AF-A0A4R0YEN8-F1
#
_entry.id   AF-A0A4R0YEN8-F1
#
_cell.length_a   1.000
_cell.length_b   1.000
_cell.length_c   1.000
_cell.angle_alpha   90.00
_cell.angle_beta   90.00
_cell.angle_gamma   90.00
#
_symmetry.space_group_name_H-M   'P 1'
#
loop_
_entity.id
_entity.type
_entity.pdbx_description
1 polymer ?
#
loop_
_entity_poly.entity_id
_entity_poly.type
_entity_poly.pdbx_seq_one_letter_code
_entity_poly.pdbx_strand_id
1 'polypeptide(L)'
;MIEISFGKLVLLALVALIVLGPEKLPHAARTAGALLRRVRTGWDSVRAEVERELQVEEIRRQARETAARAEAAQAELDATLRQMQPSGGAAVTPAPAAEPAVPATGDTPSKEAPHGGA
;
A
#
# COMPACT_ATOMS: atom_id res chain seq x y z
N MET A 1 -0.56 38.52 7.90
CA MET A 1 0.53 37.52 7.77
C MET A 1 1.47 37.73 8.94
N ILE A 2 1.78 36.69 9.72
CA ILE A 2 2.73 36.82 10.83
C ILE A 2 4.13 36.69 10.22
N GLU A 3 4.83 37.81 10.09
CA GLU A 3 6.20 37.81 9.61
C GLU A 3 7.13 37.31 10.72
N ILE A 4 7.39 36.01 10.72
CA ILE A 4 8.36 35.35 11.60
C ILE A 4 9.75 35.67 11.07
N SER A 5 10.34 36.73 11.62
CA SER A 5 11.76 37.07 11.39
C SER A 5 12.58 36.62 12.59
N PHE A 6 13.80 36.13 12.36
CA PHE A 6 14.72 35.67 13.40
C PHE A 6 14.88 36.70 14.53
N GLY A 7 14.98 37.98 14.20
CA GLY A 7 15.08 39.06 15.20
C GLY A 7 13.86 39.15 16.13
N LYS A 8 12.65 38.89 15.62
CA LYS A 8 11.43 38.88 16.44
C LYS A 8 11.38 37.67 17.37
N LEU A 9 11.88 36.51 16.94
CA LEU A 9 11.98 35.32 17.80
C LEU A 9 12.94 35.57 18.97
N VAL A 10 14.11 36.18 18.70
CA VAL A 10 15.07 36.53 19.76
C VAL A 10 14.46 37.54 20.74
N LEU A 11 13.81 38.59 20.23
CA LEU A 11 13.14 39.59 21.08
C LEU A 11 12.06 38.94 21.97
N LEU A 12 11.24 38.06 21.41
CA LEU A 12 10.20 37.34 22.14
C LEU A 12 10.81 36.44 23.22
N ALA A 13 11.89 35.71 22.90
CA ALA A 13 12.60 34.87 23.86
C ALA A 13 13.16 35.71 25.03
N LEU A 14 13.71 36.90 24.74
CA LEU A 14 14.20 37.83 25.75
C LEU A 14 13.07 38.33 26.67
N VAL A 15 11.95 38.75 26.09
CA VAL A 15 10.78 39.19 26.88
C VAL A 15 10.26 38.05 27.77
N ALA A 16 10.16 36.84 27.21
CA ALA A 16 9.72 35.67 27.96
C ALA A 16 10.70 35.32 29.11
N LEU A 17 12.02 35.46 28.89
CA LEU A 17 13.05 35.30 29.91
C LEU A 17 12.89 36.31 31.05
N ILE A 18 12.56 37.57 30.74
CA ILE A 18 12.40 38.62 31.75
C ILE A 18 11.10 38.42 32.55
N VAL A 19 9.99 38.15 31.86
CA VAL A 19 8.66 38.06 32.49
C VAL A 19 8.50 36.78 33.31
N LEU A 20 8.89 35.65 32.72
CA LEU A 20 8.70 34.34 33.34
C LEU A 20 9.92 33.92 34.17
N GLY A 21 11.11 34.38 33.79
CA GLY A 21 12.39 33.99 34.38
C GLY A 21 13.09 32.87 33.59
N PRO A 22 14.44 32.86 33.55
CA PRO A 22 15.24 31.86 32.82
C PRO A 22 15.03 30.43 33.31
N GLU A 23 14.69 30.24 34.58
CA GLU A 23 14.49 28.90 35.15
C GLU A 23 13.09 28.34 34.91
N LYS A 24 12.10 29.22 34.71
CA LYS A 24 10.68 28.84 34.59
C LYS A 24 10.26 28.63 33.14
N LEU A 25 10.84 29.37 32.19
CA LEU A 25 10.65 29.16 30.75
C LEU A 25 10.87 27.72 30.28
N PRO A 26 12.01 27.06 30.60
CA PRO A 26 12.25 25.68 30.15
C PRO A 26 11.27 24.71 30.82
N HIS A 27 10.85 24.98 32.06
CA HIS A 27 9.84 24.17 32.72
C HIS A 27 8.47 24.30 32.04
N ALA A 28 8.02 25.52 31.76
CA ALA A 28 6.77 25.78 31.04
C ALA A 28 6.77 25.18 29.63
N ALA A 29 7.88 25.29 28.89
CA ALA A 29 8.03 24.70 27.57
C ALA A 29 7.96 23.16 27.62
N ARG A 30 8.55 22.53 28.64
CA ARG A 30 8.45 21.06 28.84
C ARG A 30 7.01 20.63 29.13
N THR A 31 6.31 21.36 29.99
CA THR A 31 4.91 21.05 30.32
C THR A 31 3.98 21.25 29.14
N ALA A 32 4.10 22.40 28.45
CA ALA A 32 3.34 22.69 27.23
C ALA A 32 3.67 21.67 26.11
N GLY A 33 4.94 21.32 25.95
CA GLY A 33 5.39 20.31 25.00
C GLY A 33 4.84 18.92 25.30
N ALA A 34 4.75 18.53 26.59
CA ALA A 34 4.15 17.25 26.98
C ALA A 34 2.65 17.20 26.67
N LEU A 35 1.92 18.30 26.88
CA LEU A 35 0.51 18.41 26.51
C LEU A 35 0.33 18.38 25.00
N LEU A 36 1.13 19.15 24.26
CA LEU A 36 1.08 19.18 22.81
C LEU A 36 1.42 17.82 22.20
N ARG A 37 2.35 17.06 22.81
CA ARG A 37 2.66 15.69 22.40
C ARG A 37 1.46 14.78 22.53
N ARG A 38 0.72 14.85 23.64
CA ARG A 38 -0.50 14.05 23.85
C ARG A 38 -1.58 14.42 22.83
N VAL A 39 -1.76 15.71 22.57
CA VAL A 39 -2.69 16.19 21.54
C VAL A 39 -2.27 15.65 20.18
N ARG A 40 -1.00 15.81 19.78
CA ARG A 40 -0.49 15.29 18.50
C ARG A 40 -0.73 13.79 18.34
N THR A 41 -0.41 12.98 19.35
CA THR A 41 -0.67 11.53 19.31
C THR A 41 -2.17 11.20 19.22
N GLY A 42 -3.03 11.98 19.88
CA GLY A 42 -4.49 11.85 19.75
C GLY A 42 -4.98 12.18 18.33
N TRP A 43 -4.39 13.16 17.66
CA TRP A 43 -4.71 13.51 16.28
C TRP A 43 -4.25 12.43 15.30
N ASP A 44 -3.10 11.80 15.56
CA ASP A 44 -2.61 10.67 14.78
C ASP A 44 -3.57 9.46 14.88
N SER A 45 -4.11 9.17 16.07
CA SER A 45 -5.11 8.11 16.26
C SER A 45 -6.46 8.44 15.62
N VAL A 46 -6.94 9.68 15.73
CA VAL A 46 -8.18 10.11 15.07
C VAL A 46 -8.00 10.06 13.56
N ARG A 47 -6.84 10.48 13.03
CA ARG A 47 -6.53 10.34 11.62
C ARG A 47 -6.49 8.87 11.19
N ALA A 48 -5.96 7.96 12.01
CA ALA A 48 -5.96 6.54 11.71
C ALA A 48 -7.38 5.93 11.70
N GLU A 49 -8.27 6.36 12.60
CA GLU A 49 -9.67 5.92 12.63
C GLU A 49 -10.49 6.54 11.48
N VAL A 50 -10.24 7.83 11.20
CA VAL A 50 -10.84 8.56 10.08
C VAL A 50 -10.33 8.02 8.74
N GLU A 51 -9.07 7.60 8.62
CA GLU A 51 -8.55 6.88 7.45
C GLU A 51 -9.28 5.53 7.31
N ARG A 52 -9.62 4.88 8.41
CA ARG A 52 -10.38 3.62 8.43
C ARG A 52 -11.83 3.79 7.97
N GLU A 53 -12.43 4.95 8.18
CA GLU A 53 -13.80 5.28 7.73
C GLU A 53 -13.83 6.00 6.36
N LEU A 54 -12.93 6.93 6.08
CA LEU A 54 -12.81 7.64 4.79
C LEU A 54 -12.16 6.78 3.70
N GLN A 55 -11.37 5.75 4.03
CA GLN A 55 -11.03 4.72 3.02
C GLN A 55 -12.29 4.00 2.53
N VAL A 56 -13.37 3.93 3.32
CA VAL A 56 -14.59 3.26 2.84
C VAL A 56 -15.25 4.05 1.71
N GLU A 57 -14.99 5.35 1.56
CA GLU A 57 -15.63 6.19 0.53
C GLU A 57 -14.71 6.56 -0.64
N GLU A 58 -13.44 6.86 -0.39
CA GLU A 58 -12.49 7.14 -1.49
C GLU A 58 -12.00 5.83 -2.15
N ILE A 59 -11.75 4.75 -1.39
CA ILE A 59 -11.42 3.44 -1.98
C ILE A 59 -12.64 2.83 -2.68
N ARG A 60 -13.88 3.00 -2.16
CA ARG A 60 -15.08 2.54 -2.90
C ARG A 60 -15.29 3.27 -4.21
N ARG A 61 -14.95 4.56 -4.29
CA ARG A 61 -15.07 5.34 -5.52
C ARG A 61 -14.07 4.87 -6.56
N GLN A 62 -12.81 4.68 -6.16
CA GLN A 62 -11.77 4.12 -7.03
C GLN A 62 -12.03 2.65 -7.41
N ALA A 63 -12.56 1.83 -6.48
CA ALA A 63 -12.97 0.45 -6.74
C ALA A 63 -14.16 0.35 -7.70
N ARG A 64 -15.15 1.25 -7.59
CA ARG A 64 -16.26 1.31 -8.56
C ARG A 64 -15.82 1.78 -9.93
N GLU A 65 -14.93 2.77 -10.02
CA GLU A 65 -14.36 3.20 -11.30
C GLU A 65 -13.55 2.08 -11.96
N THR A 66 -12.74 1.34 -11.20
CA THR A 66 -11.96 0.22 -11.74
C THR A 66 -12.84 -0.97 -12.13
N ALA A 67 -13.88 -1.29 -11.36
CA ALA A 67 -14.87 -2.30 -11.72
C ALA A 67 -15.62 -1.93 -13.02
N ALA A 68 -16.08 -0.68 -13.14
CA ALA A 68 -16.75 -0.21 -14.36
C ALA A 68 -15.83 -0.24 -15.59
N ARG A 69 -14.54 0.09 -15.43
CA ARG A 69 -13.54 -0.02 -16.51
C ARG A 69 -13.25 -1.47 -16.88
N ALA A 70 -13.23 -2.39 -15.91
CA ALA A 70 -13.03 -3.81 -16.16
C ALA A 70 -14.22 -4.44 -16.90
N GLU A 71 -15.46 -4.09 -16.53
CA GLU A 71 -16.67 -4.52 -17.24
C GLU A 71 -16.71 -3.98 -18.68
N ALA A 72 -16.34 -2.72 -18.88
CA ALA A 72 -16.23 -2.14 -20.23
C ALA A 72 -15.17 -2.84 -21.09
N ALA A 73 -13.99 -3.13 -20.51
CA ALA A 73 -12.93 -3.86 -21.20
C ALA A 73 -13.35 -5.30 -21.54
N GLN A 74 -14.07 -5.99 -20.64
CA GLN A 74 -14.62 -7.31 -20.92
C GLN A 74 -15.66 -7.26 -22.04
N ALA A 75 -16.56 -6.28 -22.03
CA ALA A 75 -17.55 -6.10 -23.09
C ALA A 75 -16.91 -5.82 -24.46
N GLU A 76 -15.83 -5.02 -24.51
CA GLU A 76 -15.05 -4.80 -25.73
C GLU A 76 -14.34 -6.08 -26.19
N LEU A 77 -13.75 -6.86 -25.28
CA LEU A 77 -13.13 -8.13 -25.61
C LEU A 77 -14.15 -9.13 -26.17
N ASP A 78 -15.32 -9.26 -25.54
CA ASP A 78 -16.41 -10.11 -26.01
C ASP A 78 -16.95 -9.65 -27.37
N ALA A 79 -17.10 -8.33 -27.56
CA ALA A 79 -17.47 -7.75 -28.85
C ALA A 79 -16.42 -8.03 -29.92
N THR A 80 -15.14 -7.91 -29.59
CA THR A 80 -14.02 -8.20 -30.50
C THR A 80 -13.95 -9.69 -30.83
N LEU A 81 -14.15 -10.57 -29.85
CA LEU A 81 -14.21 -12.03 -30.04
C LEU A 81 -15.42 -12.43 -30.90
N ARG A 82 -16.58 -11.81 -30.70
CA ARG A 82 -17.76 -11.98 -31.57
C ARG A 82 -17.54 -11.45 -32.98
N GLN A 83 -16.77 -10.37 -33.13
CA GLN A 83 -16.43 -9.79 -34.43
C GLN A 83 -15.33 -10.58 -35.16
N MET A 84 -14.47 -11.29 -34.44
CA MET A 84 -13.54 -12.28 -34.99
C MET A 84 -14.21 -13.64 -35.27
N GLN A 85 -15.36 -13.94 -34.65
CA GLN A 85 -16.07 -15.22 -34.82
C GLN A 85 -16.85 -15.45 -36.13
N PRO A 86 -17.03 -14.53 -37.10
CA PRO A 86 -17.48 -14.90 -38.42
C PRO A 86 -16.28 -14.92 -39.37
N SER A 87 -15.50 -16.01 -39.37
CA SER A 87 -14.68 -16.51 -40.52
C SER A 87 -13.78 -17.72 -40.20
N GLY A 88 -13.73 -18.22 -38.97
CA GLY A 88 -12.83 -19.33 -38.58
C GLY A 88 -13.42 -20.74 -38.64
N GLY A 89 -14.44 -20.99 -39.46
CA GLY A 89 -15.05 -22.31 -39.64
C GLY A 89 -14.58 -22.96 -40.94
N ALA A 90 -13.39 -23.56 -40.96
CA ALA A 90 -13.01 -24.49 -42.02
C ALA A 90 -12.08 -25.57 -41.47
N ALA A 91 -12.61 -26.79 -41.47
CA ALA A 91 -12.04 -28.01 -40.96
C ALA A 91 -10.68 -28.37 -41.56
N VAL A 92 -9.78 -28.91 -40.72
CA VAL A 92 -8.96 -30.07 -41.10
C VAL A 92 -8.80 -30.96 -39.86
N THR A 93 -9.56 -32.04 -39.82
CA THR A 93 -9.18 -33.27 -39.11
C THR A 93 -8.44 -34.14 -40.13
N PRO A 94 -7.34 -34.82 -39.74
CA PRO A 94 -7.47 -36.26 -39.61
C PRO A 94 -6.75 -36.81 -38.38
N ALA A 95 -7.46 -37.64 -37.62
CA ALA A 95 -6.84 -38.72 -36.84
C ALA A 95 -6.61 -39.91 -37.78
N PRO A 96 -5.55 -40.70 -37.60
CA PRO A 96 -5.77 -42.02 -37.00
C PRO A 96 -4.66 -42.53 -36.06
N ALA A 97 -5.11 -43.07 -34.93
CA ALA A 97 -4.67 -44.27 -34.23
C ALA A 97 -3.17 -44.67 -34.17
N ALA A 98 -2.61 -44.61 -32.95
CA ALA A 98 -1.89 -45.73 -32.32
C ALA A 98 -1.65 -45.44 -30.82
N GLU A 99 -2.51 -45.98 -29.95
CA GLU A 99 -2.17 -46.36 -28.56
C GLU A 99 -1.14 -47.52 -28.57
N PRO A 100 -0.61 -48.01 -27.43
CA PRO A 100 -0.32 -47.44 -26.11
C PRO A 100 1.09 -47.87 -25.60
N ALA A 101 1.69 -47.20 -24.61
CA ALA A 101 2.62 -47.83 -23.65
C ALA A 101 3.07 -46.85 -22.56
N VAL A 102 2.46 -46.96 -21.39
CA VAL A 102 3.20 -46.74 -20.12
C VAL A 102 3.97 -48.03 -19.82
N PRO A 103 5.17 -47.94 -19.22
CA PRO A 103 5.20 -48.24 -17.79
C PRO A 103 6.31 -47.54 -16.97
N ALA A 104 6.06 -47.56 -15.66
CA ALA A 104 7.01 -47.78 -14.57
C ALA A 104 7.93 -46.62 -14.14
N THR A 105 7.49 -45.98 -13.05
CA THR A 105 8.18 -45.90 -11.75
C THR A 105 9.66 -46.33 -11.73
N GLY A 106 10.54 -45.39 -11.40
CA GLY A 106 11.94 -45.63 -11.06
C GLY A 106 12.30 -44.83 -9.82
N ASP A 107 12.41 -45.57 -8.72
CA ASP A 107 12.80 -45.15 -7.38
C ASP A 107 14.24 -44.58 -7.33
N THR A 108 14.50 -43.70 -6.35
CA THR A 108 15.83 -43.13 -6.02
C THR A 108 16.55 -44.18 -5.14
N PRO A 109 17.89 -44.42 -5.19
CA PRO A 109 18.85 -43.56 -4.47
C PRO A 109 20.35 -43.69 -4.86
N SER A 110 21.12 -42.58 -4.83
CA SER A 110 22.56 -42.56 -4.43
C SER A 110 23.07 -41.12 -4.44
N LYS A 111 23.37 -40.54 -3.27
CA LYS A 111 24.65 -40.62 -2.53
C LYS A 111 25.68 -39.65 -3.12
N GLU A 112 25.95 -38.53 -2.43
CA GLU A 112 27.29 -38.12 -1.97
C GLU A 112 27.26 -36.77 -1.22
N ALA A 113 27.71 -36.76 0.04
CA ALA A 113 28.52 -35.69 0.67
C ALA A 113 28.65 -35.94 2.19
N PRO A 114 29.83 -36.35 2.69
CA PRO A 114 30.16 -36.24 4.11
C PRO A 114 30.91 -34.92 4.37
N HIS A 115 30.51 -34.17 5.40
CA HIS A 115 31.33 -33.15 6.03
C HIS A 115 31.35 -33.40 7.55
N GLY A 116 32.46 -33.96 8.02
CA GLY A 116 32.94 -33.77 9.39
C GLY A 116 33.75 -32.47 9.47
N GLY A 117 34.09 -31.92 10.63
CA GLY A 117 33.94 -32.41 11.98
C GLY A 117 34.06 -31.24 12.97
N ALA A 118 33.77 -31.55 14.23
CA ALA A 118 34.11 -30.78 15.40
C ALA A 118 35.32 -31.44 16.09
#